data_AF-A0A7S0VW50-F1
#
_entry.id   AF-A0A7S0VW50-F1
#
_cell.length_a   1.000
_cell.length_b   1.000
_cell.length_c   1.000
_cell.angle_alpha   90.00
_cell.angle_beta   90.00
_cell.angle_gamma   90.00
#
_symmetry.space_group_name_H-M   'P 1'
#
loop_
_entity.id
_entity.type
_entity.pdbx_description
1 polymer ?
#
loop_
_entity_poly.entity_id
_entity_poly.type
_entity_poly.pdbx_seq_one_letter_code
_entity_poly.pdbx_strand_id
1 'polypeptide(L)'
;IMRGRTSRVAYLVMFLLTTITAGVFRTTAPAYLEQNDIVSKTINCPEDQLGSTTCLARAFVMRMTFAHCVFHAILAIGSIKADNYSNPRVHIHTSLWPLKVAFWVGLHVASLFINSSFFLGFTWFALICACAFIL
;
A
#
# COMPACT_ATOMS: atom_id res chain seq x y z
N ILE A 1 -26.64 -11.12 -3.61
CA ILE A 1 -25.80 -11.17 -4.83
C ILE A 1 -25.23 -9.79 -5.23
N MET A 2 -26.03 -8.70 -5.24
CA MET A 2 -25.53 -7.38 -5.66
C MET A 2 -24.41 -6.77 -4.78
N ARG A 3 -24.39 -7.01 -3.46
CA ARG A 3 -23.36 -6.48 -2.53
C ARG A 3 -21.92 -6.98 -2.79
N GLY A 4 -21.77 -8.16 -3.40
CA GLY A 4 -20.45 -8.77 -3.65
C GLY A 4 -19.73 -8.25 -4.90
N ARG A 5 -20.47 -7.72 -5.90
CA ARG A 5 -19.85 -7.08 -7.07
C ARG A 5 -19.35 -5.68 -6.74
N THR A 6 -20.13 -4.91 -5.97
CA THR A 6 -19.75 -3.56 -5.52
C THR A 6 -18.44 -3.56 -4.72
N SER A 7 -18.25 -4.56 -3.85
CA SER A 7 -17.04 -4.66 -3.05
C SER A 7 -15.79 -4.93 -3.88
N ARG A 8 -15.88 -5.81 -4.89
CA ARG A 8 -14.77 -6.09 -5.82
C ARG A 8 -14.34 -4.85 -6.59
N VAL A 9 -15.31 -4.09 -7.10
CA VAL A 9 -15.03 -2.83 -7.82
C VAL A 9 -14.36 -1.82 -6.89
N ALA A 10 -14.83 -1.68 -5.65
CA ALA A 10 -14.21 -0.77 -4.69
C ALA A 10 -12.77 -1.15 -4.33
N TYR A 11 -12.45 -2.44 -4.18
CA TYR A 11 -11.06 -2.89 -4.00
C TYR A 11 -10.19 -2.56 -5.22
N LEU A 12 -10.72 -2.76 -6.44
CA LEU A 12 -10.03 -2.38 -7.67
C LEU A 12 -9.75 -0.87 -7.71
N VAL A 13 -10.73 -0.04 -7.33
CA VAL A 13 -10.56 1.42 -7.29
C VAL A 13 -9.46 1.81 -6.28
N MET A 14 -9.42 1.22 -5.08
CA MET A 14 -8.34 1.49 -4.12
C MET A 14 -6.96 1.08 -4.64
N PHE A 15 -6.88 -0.04 -5.36
CA PHE A 15 -5.65 -0.46 -6.02
C PHE A 15 -5.22 0.54 -7.10
N LEU A 16 -6.15 1.00 -7.95
CA LEU A 16 -5.89 2.01 -8.96
C LEU A 16 -5.45 3.34 -8.34
N LEU A 17 -6.10 3.79 -7.26
CA LEU A 17 -5.69 5.00 -6.55
C LEU A 17 -4.27 4.87 -5.98
N THR A 18 -3.93 3.72 -5.40
CA THR A 18 -2.58 3.47 -4.88
C THR A 18 -1.54 3.51 -6.00
N THR A 19 -1.81 2.85 -7.12
CA THR A 19 -0.89 2.75 -8.26
C THR A 19 -0.73 4.09 -8.98
N ILE A 20 -1.81 4.84 -9.19
CA ILE A 20 -1.74 6.21 -9.73
C ILE A 20 -0.92 7.12 -8.82
N THR A 21 -1.18 7.08 -7.50
CA THR A 21 -0.45 7.92 -6.54
C THR A 21 1.05 7.58 -6.54
N ALA A 22 1.40 6.29 -6.55
CA ALA A 22 2.77 5.83 -6.65
C ALA A 22 3.43 6.25 -7.99
N GLY A 23 2.69 6.16 -9.10
CA GLY A 23 3.17 6.56 -10.43
C GLY A 23 3.43 8.07 -10.53
N VAL A 24 2.49 8.89 -10.07
CA VAL A 24 2.62 10.35 -10.02
C VAL A 24 3.83 10.73 -9.16
N PHE A 25 3.99 10.11 -7.99
CA PHE A 25 5.13 10.41 -7.12
C PHE A 25 6.47 10.03 -7.76
N ARG A 26 6.50 8.96 -8.56
CA ARG A 26 7.68 8.57 -9.32
C ARG A 26 8.01 9.57 -10.44
N THR A 27 7.02 10.11 -11.13
CA THR A 27 7.23 10.92 -12.34
C THR A 27 7.35 12.41 -12.09
N THR A 28 6.52 12.98 -11.21
CA THR A 28 6.39 14.42 -11.05
C THR A 28 6.87 14.93 -9.69
N ALA A 29 6.72 14.12 -8.64
CA ALA A 29 7.03 14.58 -7.29
C ALA A 29 8.51 14.78 -6.93
N PRO A 30 9.54 14.20 -7.60
CA PRO A 30 10.91 14.42 -7.16
C PRO A 30 11.32 15.91 -7.17
N ALA A 31 10.80 16.69 -8.11
CA ALA A 31 11.03 18.14 -8.18
C ALA A 31 10.31 18.94 -7.06
N TYR A 32 9.16 18.45 -6.57
CA TYR A 32 8.38 19.12 -5.51
C TYR A 32 8.80 18.70 -4.09
N LEU A 33 9.50 17.57 -3.98
CA LEU A 33 9.89 16.99 -2.69
C LEU A 33 11.26 17.44 -2.22
N GLU A 34 12.16 17.85 -3.12
CA GLU A 34 13.37 18.58 -2.73
C GLU A 34 13.02 19.86 -1.94
N GLN A 35 11.87 20.47 -2.24
CA GLN A 35 11.39 21.66 -1.54
C GLN A 35 10.70 21.35 -0.19
N ASN A 36 10.30 20.11 0.05
CA ASN A 36 9.53 19.70 1.24
C ASN A 36 10.38 18.84 2.19
N ASP A 37 11.05 19.52 3.09
CA ASP A 37 12.03 18.98 4.05
C ASP A 37 11.44 17.92 5.02
N ILE A 38 10.11 17.91 5.20
CA ILE A 38 9.41 16.96 6.07
C ILE A 38 9.39 15.56 5.47
N VAL A 39 9.16 15.46 4.15
CA VAL A 39 9.03 14.16 3.47
C VAL A 39 10.41 13.56 3.19
N SER A 40 11.39 14.39 2.85
CA SER A 40 12.79 13.96 2.69
C SER A 40 13.38 13.42 4.00
N LYS A 41 13.10 14.07 5.14
CA LYS A 41 13.57 13.61 6.46
C LYS A 41 12.86 12.34 6.95
N THR A 42 11.59 12.19 6.63
CA THR A 42 10.82 10.99 7.03
C THR A 42 11.23 9.76 6.21
N ILE A 43 11.51 9.96 4.92
CA ILE A 43 11.96 8.90 4.01
C ILE A 43 13.48 8.85 4.06
N ASN A 44 14.00 8.19 5.10
CA ASN A 44 15.43 8.09 5.41
C ASN A 44 16.20 7.40 4.26
N CYS A 45 16.72 8.19 3.31
CA CYS A 45 17.65 7.74 2.28
C CYS A 45 19.06 7.70 2.88
N PRO A 46 19.92 6.74 2.49
CA PRO A 46 21.29 6.70 2.98
C PRO A 46 22.04 7.99 2.61
N GLU A 47 22.95 8.41 3.48
CA GLU A 47 23.58 9.75 3.49
C GLU A 47 24.35 10.06 2.19
N ASP A 48 24.80 9.03 1.48
CA ASP A 48 25.44 9.11 0.15
C ASP A 48 24.47 9.47 -0.99
N GLN A 49 23.16 9.37 -0.75
CA GLN A 49 22.09 9.69 -1.72
C GLN A 49 21.07 10.70 -1.19
N LEU A 50 21.42 11.43 -0.13
CA LEU A 50 20.61 12.52 0.41
C LEU A 50 20.46 13.61 -0.67
N GLY A 51 19.25 13.75 -1.24
CA GLY A 51 18.97 14.64 -2.38
C GLY A 51 18.82 13.94 -3.74
N SER A 52 19.04 12.62 -3.83
CA SER A 52 18.73 11.88 -5.05
C SER A 52 17.21 11.72 -5.21
N THR A 53 16.64 12.47 -6.14
CA THR A 53 15.25 12.37 -6.63
C THR A 53 14.81 10.92 -6.88
N THR A 54 15.74 10.07 -7.31
CA THR A 54 15.47 8.65 -7.61
C THR A 54 15.36 7.78 -6.36
N CYS A 55 16.14 8.06 -5.30
CA CYS A 55 16.05 7.32 -4.03
C CYS A 55 14.69 7.56 -3.38
N LEU A 56 14.32 8.83 -3.23
CA LEU A 56 13.07 9.24 -2.59
C LEU A 56 11.85 8.67 -3.32
N ALA A 57 11.84 8.73 -4.65
CA ALA A 57 10.76 8.18 -5.47
C ALA A 57 10.61 6.66 -5.27
N ARG A 58 11.71 5.90 -5.32
CA ARG A 58 11.68 4.44 -5.11
C ARG A 58 11.21 4.08 -3.70
N ALA A 59 11.76 4.78 -2.71
CA ALA A 59 11.47 4.58 -1.30
C ALA A 59 10.01 4.86 -0.96
N PHE A 60 9.40 5.89 -1.57
CA PHE A 60 7.98 6.19 -1.42
C PHE A 60 7.08 5.13 -2.08
N VAL A 61 7.37 4.76 -3.33
CA VAL A 61 6.60 3.75 -4.06
C VAL A 61 6.55 2.44 -3.27
N MET A 62 7.68 2.00 -2.72
CA MET A 62 7.78 0.81 -1.88
C MET A 62 6.91 0.86 -0.62
N ARG A 63 6.81 2.02 0.04
CA ARG A 63 5.98 2.22 1.23
C ARG A 63 4.50 2.15 0.90
N MET A 64 4.08 2.81 -0.17
CA MET A 64 2.68 2.80 -0.62
C MET A 64 2.25 1.39 -1.06
N THR A 65 3.09 0.68 -1.82
CA THR A 65 2.77 -0.69 -2.24
C THR A 65 2.78 -1.67 -1.07
N PHE A 66 3.69 -1.50 -0.11
CA PHE A 66 3.72 -2.28 1.13
C PHE A 66 2.44 -2.09 1.95
N ALA A 67 2.03 -0.85 2.22
CA ALA A 67 0.80 -0.55 2.97
C ALA A 67 -0.43 -1.21 2.33
N HIS A 68 -0.51 -1.15 1.00
CA HIS A 68 -1.61 -1.76 0.26
C HIS A 68 -1.55 -3.29 0.30
N CYS A 69 -0.35 -3.89 0.21
CA CYS A 69 -0.14 -5.33 0.38
C CYS A 69 -0.60 -5.79 1.77
N VAL A 70 -0.18 -5.10 2.83
CA VAL A 70 -0.57 -5.42 4.21
C VAL A 70 -2.09 -5.31 4.40
N PHE A 71 -2.71 -4.26 3.86
CA PHE A 71 -4.16 -4.10 3.89
C PHE A 71 -4.88 -5.32 3.27
N HIS A 72 -4.45 -5.75 2.09
CA HIS A 72 -5.03 -6.92 1.43
C HIS A 72 -4.72 -8.24 2.12
N ALA A 73 -3.52 -8.39 2.69
CA ALA A 73 -3.14 -9.57 3.47
C ALA A 73 -4.01 -9.72 4.72
N ILE A 74 -4.24 -8.64 5.48
CA ILE A 74 -5.10 -8.65 6.66
C ILE A 74 -6.54 -9.02 6.28
N LEU A 75 -7.07 -8.45 5.19
CA LEU A 75 -8.40 -8.82 4.69
C LEU A 75 -8.45 -10.28 4.23
N ALA A 76 -7.42 -10.77 3.55
CA ALA A 76 -7.34 -12.16 3.11
C ALA A 76 -7.37 -13.11 4.31
N ILE A 77 -6.54 -12.87 5.33
CA ILE A 77 -6.52 -13.64 6.58
C ILE A 77 -7.87 -13.58 7.29
N GLY A 78 -8.49 -12.39 7.36
CA GLY A 78 -9.81 -12.20 7.96
C GLY A 78 -10.94 -12.96 7.27
N SER A 79 -10.77 -13.26 5.98
CA SER A 79 -11.73 -14.02 5.16
C SER A 79 -11.52 -15.54 5.15
N ILE A 80 -10.45 -16.06 5.77
CA ILE A 80 -10.22 -17.50 5.83
C ILE A 80 -11.40 -18.18 6.58
N LYS A 81 -11.94 -19.25 6.00
CA LYS A 81 -13.12 -20.01 6.48
C LYS A 81 -14.45 -19.21 6.52
N ALA A 82 -14.60 -18.20 5.67
CA ALA A 82 -15.87 -17.48 5.50
C ALA A 82 -16.80 -18.22 4.52
N ASP A 83 -17.37 -19.34 4.96
CA ASP A 83 -18.01 -20.30 4.04
C ASP A 83 -19.49 -19.99 3.78
N ASN A 84 -20.16 -19.30 4.71
CA ASN A 84 -21.59 -19.00 4.67
C ASN A 84 -21.89 -17.52 4.93
N TYR A 85 -22.93 -16.98 4.28
CA TYR A 85 -23.37 -15.58 4.46
C TYR A 85 -23.89 -15.26 5.87
N SER A 86 -24.24 -16.29 6.66
CA SER A 86 -24.61 -16.13 8.07
C SER A 86 -23.40 -15.87 8.98
N ASN A 87 -22.17 -16.08 8.48
CA ASN A 87 -20.98 -15.81 9.27
C ASN A 87 -20.81 -14.29 9.43
N PRO A 88 -20.66 -13.78 10.67
CA PRO A 88 -20.50 -12.35 10.92
C PRO A 88 -19.24 -11.77 10.23
N ARG A 89 -18.25 -12.61 9.92
CA ARG A 89 -17.06 -12.27 9.13
C ARG A 89 -17.40 -11.77 7.72
N VAL A 90 -18.47 -12.29 7.11
CA VAL A 90 -18.94 -11.84 5.78
C VAL A 90 -19.51 -10.42 5.86
N HIS A 91 -20.08 -10.03 7.00
CA HIS A 91 -20.56 -8.67 7.22
C HIS A 91 -19.40 -7.66 7.22
N ILE A 92 -18.30 -7.99 7.91
CA ILE A 92 -17.06 -7.18 7.87
C ILE A 92 -16.58 -6.98 6.43
N HIS A 93 -16.65 -8.01 5.58
CA HIS A 93 -16.25 -7.91 4.18
C HIS A 93 -17.20 -7.07 3.31
N THR A 94 -18.47 -6.92 3.66
CA THR A 94 -19.49 -6.33 2.78
C THR A 94 -20.01 -4.95 3.20
N SER A 95 -20.00 -4.59 4.48
CA SER A 95 -20.66 -3.37 4.98
C SER A 95 -19.73 -2.31 5.61
N LEU A 96 -18.61 -2.70 6.22
CA LEU A 96 -17.72 -1.79 6.96
C LEU A 96 -16.75 -0.98 6.07
N TRP A 97 -17.28 -0.32 5.03
CA TRP A 97 -16.47 0.44 4.07
C TRP A 97 -15.75 1.65 4.64
N PRO A 98 -16.41 2.56 5.41
CA PRO A 98 -15.74 3.74 5.95
C PRO A 98 -14.55 3.35 6.83
N LEU A 99 -14.72 2.33 7.67
CA LEU A 99 -13.66 1.81 8.53
C LEU A 99 -12.48 1.25 7.72
N LYS A 100 -12.76 0.51 6.63
CA LYS A 100 -11.71 -0.01 5.74
C LYS A 100 -10.93 1.09 5.05
N VAL A 101 -11.62 2.12 4.56
CA VAL A 101 -10.97 3.26 3.92
C VAL A 101 -10.10 4.00 4.94
N ALA A 102 -10.61 4.25 6.15
CA ALA A 102 -9.82 4.84 7.23
C ALA A 102 -8.60 3.99 7.59
N PHE A 103 -8.77 2.67 7.69
CA PHE A 103 -7.66 1.75 7.95
C PHE A 103 -6.64 1.72 6.81
N TRP A 104 -7.10 1.73 5.56
CA TRP A 104 -6.24 1.78 4.37
C TRP A 104 -5.42 3.08 4.31
N VAL A 105 -6.05 4.24 4.56
CA VAL A 105 -5.33 5.53 4.66
C VAL A 105 -4.34 5.51 5.84
N GLY A 106 -4.77 4.99 6.99
CA GLY A 106 -3.92 4.87 8.17
C GLY A 106 -2.67 4.03 7.93
N LEU A 107 -2.81 2.90 7.21
CA LEU A 107 -1.67 2.07 6.82
C LEU A 107 -0.71 2.79 5.88
N HIS A 108 -1.23 3.56 4.92
CA HIS A 108 -0.37 4.37 4.04
C HIS A 108 0.43 5.39 4.84
N VAL A 109 -0.22 6.15 5.72
CA VAL A 109 0.47 7.13 6.58
C VAL A 109 1.47 6.45 7.50
N ALA A 110 1.10 5.34 8.15
CA ALA A 110 1.99 4.59 9.03
C ALA A 110 3.22 4.03 8.30
N SER A 111 3.05 3.59 7.05
CA SER A 111 4.15 3.06 6.24
C SER A 111 5.25 4.08 5.95
N LEU A 112 4.91 5.38 5.94
CA LEU A 112 5.88 6.45 5.73
C LEU A 112 6.93 6.51 6.84
N PHE A 113 6.56 6.18 8.07
CA PHE A 113 7.44 6.19 9.23
C PHE A 113 8.32 4.94 9.37
N ILE A 114 8.15 3.95 8.49
CA ILE A 114 8.95 2.73 8.53
C ILE A 114 10.34 3.03 7.95
N ASN A 115 11.38 2.58 8.66
CA ASN A 115 12.77 2.77 8.25
C ASN A 115 13.09 1.98 6.96
N SER A 116 13.90 2.57 6.08
CA SER A 116 14.32 2.01 4.81
C SER A 116 15.01 0.64 4.92
N SER A 117 15.68 0.34 6.04
CA SER A 117 16.31 -0.98 6.26
C SER A 117 15.31 -2.14 6.28
N PHE A 118 14.08 -1.93 6.77
CA PHE A 118 13.02 -2.95 6.74
C PHE A 118 12.64 -3.32 5.30
N PHE A 119 12.63 -2.33 4.40
CA PHE A 119 12.22 -2.51 3.02
C PHE A 119 13.24 -3.30 2.19
N LEU A 120 14.48 -3.45 2.65
CA LEU A 120 15.46 -4.34 2.01
C LEU A 120 14.99 -5.80 2.05
N GLY A 121 14.50 -6.26 3.20
CA GLY A 121 13.92 -7.60 3.33
C GLY A 121 12.62 -7.75 2.54
N PHE A 122 11.77 -6.71 2.59
CA PHE A 122 10.52 -6.71 1.82
C PHE A 122 10.75 -6.78 0.31
N THR A 123 11.85 -6.23 -0.22
CA THR A 123 12.18 -6.30 -1.65
C THR A 123 12.34 -7.74 -2.13
N TRP A 124 13.04 -8.59 -1.36
CA TRP A 124 13.20 -10.00 -1.69
C TRP A 124 11.88 -10.77 -1.64
N PHE A 125 11.07 -10.50 -0.62
CA PHE A 125 9.73 -11.08 -0.50
C PHE A 125 8.83 -10.66 -1.68
N ALA A 126 8.84 -9.37 -2.04
CA ALA A 126 8.09 -8.83 -3.15
C ALA A 126 8.50 -9.45 -4.49
N LEU A 127 9.78 -9.75 -4.69
CA LEU A 127 10.28 -10.42 -5.89
C LEU A 127 9.68 -11.82 -6.05
N ILE A 128 9.66 -12.62 -4.97
CA ILE A 128 9.04 -13.95 -4.97
C ILE A 128 7.55 -13.85 -5.28
N CYS A 129 6.84 -12.92 -4.63
CA CYS A 129 5.42 -12.70 -4.89
C CYS A 129 5.13 -12.19 -6.31
N ALA A 130 6.03 -11.38 -6.88
CA ALA A 130 5.91 -10.92 -8.27
C ALA A 130 6.04 -12.09 -9.25
N CYS A 131 7.00 -13.00 -9.03
CA CYS A 131 7.09 -14.24 -9.81
C CYS A 131 5.80 -15.08 -9.69
N ALA A 132 5.26 -15.21 -8.47
CA ALA A 132 4.01 -15.93 -8.24
C ALA A 132 2.76 -15.27 -8.86
N PHE A 133 2.78 -13.94 -9.08
CA PHE A 133 1.69 -13.22 -9.73
C PHE A 133 1.72 -13.36 -11.27
N ILE A 134 2.90 -13.57 -11.86
CA ILE A 134 3.07 -13.73 -13.32
C ILE A 134 2.71 -15.15 -13.78
N LEU A 135 3.01 -16.16 -12.95
CA LEU A 135 2.67 -17.57 -13.17
C LEU A 135 1.15 -17.81 -13.08
#